data_AF-A0A839H125-F1
#
_entry.id   AF-A0A839H125-F1
#
_cell.length_a   1.000
_cell.length_b   1.000
_cell.length_c   1.000
_cell.angle_alpha   90.00
_cell.angle_beta   90.00
_cell.angle_gamma   90.00
#
_symmetry.space_group_name_H-M   'P 1'
#
loop_
_entity.id
_entity.type
_entity.pdbx_description
1 polymer ?
#
loop_
_entity_poly.entity_id
_entity_poly.type
_entity_poly.pdbx_seq_one_letter_code
_entity_poly.pdbx_strand_id
1 'polypeptide(L)'
;MATNLSHDDELRGLLSDIARKRFTNSRQVNPVSNLFLTAKDAVEHQYISGAVIDETFSSTLAEMNLKNAVLTEHGRNKLAELLDHATKEP
;
A
#
# COMPACT_ATOMS: atom_id res chain seq x y z
N MET A 1 -17.62 3.32 -12.46
CA MET A 1 -18.00 3.24 -11.03
C MET A 1 -16.78 2.70 -10.30
N ALA A 2 -16.16 3.48 -9.42
CA ALA A 2 -15.04 2.99 -8.63
C ALA A 2 -15.61 2.03 -7.58
N THR A 3 -15.31 0.75 -7.70
CA THR A 3 -15.64 -0.23 -6.66
C THR A 3 -14.76 0.11 -5.46
N ASN A 4 -15.35 0.51 -4.34
CA ASN A 4 -14.58 0.69 -3.11
C ASN A 4 -14.09 -0.69 -2.68
N LEU A 5 -12.82 -0.99 -2.92
CA LEU A 5 -12.16 -2.17 -2.41
C LEU A 5 -12.18 -2.12 -0.88
N SER A 6 -12.30 -3.29 -0.25
CA SER A 6 -12.06 -3.41 1.19
C SER A 6 -10.61 -3.00 1.51
N HIS A 7 -10.35 -2.58 2.75
CA HIS A 7 -8.97 -2.24 3.16
C HIS A 7 -8.02 -3.43 2.97
N ASP A 8 -8.48 -4.65 3.27
CA ASP A 8 -7.69 -5.87 3.10
C ASP A 8 -7.37 -6.17 1.62
N ASP A 9 -8.30 -5.91 0.70
CA ASP A 9 -8.04 -6.05 -0.74
C ASP A 9 -7.07 -5.00 -1.26
N GLU A 10 -7.23 -3.75 -0.83
CA GLU A 10 -6.31 -2.66 -1.18
C GLU A 10 -4.90 -2.97 -0.66
N LEU A 11 -4.80 -3.44 0.60
CA LEU A 11 -3.53 -3.82 1.22
C LEU A 11 -2.90 -5.01 0.50
N ARG A 12 -3.69 -6.04 0.17
CA ARG A 12 -3.23 -7.20 -0.62
C ARG A 12 -2.70 -6.76 -1.99
N GLY A 13 -3.41 -5.86 -2.66
CA GLY A 13 -3.00 -5.28 -3.95
C GLY A 13 -1.69 -4.52 -3.82
N LEU A 14 -1.60 -3.61 -2.86
CA LEU A 14 -0.42 -2.80 -2.58
C LEU A 14 0.81 -3.67 -2.29
N LEU A 15 0.71 -4.61 -1.35
CA LEU A 15 1.82 -5.49 -0.99
C LEU A 15 2.25 -6.38 -2.17
N SER A 16 1.29 -6.86 -2.96
CA SER A 16 1.57 -7.63 -4.18
C SER A 16 2.31 -6.82 -5.23
N ASP A 17 1.94 -5.55 -5.41
CA ASP A 17 2.56 -4.67 -6.39
C ASP A 17 3.97 -4.22 -5.97
N ILE A 18 4.19 -4.03 -4.66
CA ILE A 18 5.53 -3.81 -4.08
C ILE A 18 6.41 -5.04 -4.28
N ALA A 19 5.90 -6.25 -3.97
CA ALA A 19 6.63 -7.49 -4.20
C ALA A 19 7.06 -7.68 -5.67
N ARG A 20 6.22 -7.22 -6.60
CA ARG A 20 6.46 -7.26 -8.04
C ARG A 20 7.21 -6.03 -8.59
N LYS A 21 7.64 -5.11 -7.74
CA LYS A 21 8.35 -3.87 -8.10
C LYS A 21 7.61 -3.05 -9.19
N ARG A 22 6.29 -2.93 -9.08
CA ARG A 22 5.45 -2.22 -10.07
C ARG A 22 5.45 -0.71 -9.89
N PHE A 23 5.88 -0.20 -8.74
CA PHE A 23 6.05 1.22 -8.50
C PHE A 23 7.39 1.68 -9.07
N THR A 24 7.36 2.53 -10.08
CA THR A 24 8.58 3.01 -10.77
C THR A 24 8.95 4.45 -10.45
N ASN A 25 7.98 5.25 -10.00
CA ASN A 25 8.10 6.69 -9.76
C ASN A 25 7.30 7.10 -8.51
N SER A 26 7.60 8.28 -7.96
CA SER A 26 6.73 8.95 -7.00
C SER A 26 5.43 9.41 -7.67
N ARG A 27 4.38 9.58 -6.86
CA ARG A 27 3.07 10.06 -7.30
C ARG A 27 2.54 11.06 -6.30
N GLN A 28 1.88 12.09 -6.81
CA GLN A 28 1.02 12.95 -6.01
C GLN A 28 -0.36 12.31 -5.94
N VAL A 29 -0.86 12.10 -4.74
CA VAL A 29 -2.15 11.45 -4.49
C VAL A 29 -2.94 12.23 -3.46
N ASN A 30 -4.26 12.04 -3.47
CA ASN A 30 -5.11 12.62 -2.43
C ASN A 30 -4.81 11.93 -1.09
N PRO A 31 -4.48 12.67 -0.01
CA PRO A 31 -4.17 12.08 1.31
C PRO A 31 -5.35 11.30 1.93
N VAL A 32 -6.58 11.52 1.47
CA VAL A 32 -7.75 10.74 1.90
C VAL A 32 -8.11 9.60 0.95
N SER A 33 -7.30 9.32 -0.08
CA SER A 33 -7.53 8.17 -0.97
C SER A 33 -7.16 6.86 -0.28
N ASN A 34 -7.90 5.78 -0.60
CA ASN A 34 -7.62 4.45 -0.07
C ASN A 34 -6.15 4.05 -0.29
N LEU A 35 -5.63 4.22 -1.50
CA LEU A 35 -4.22 3.91 -1.82
C LEU A 35 -3.24 4.61 -0.88
N PHE A 36 -3.44 5.90 -0.58
CA PHE A 36 -2.55 6.65 0.31
C PHE A 36 -2.67 6.17 1.75
N LEU A 37 -3.90 6.02 2.26
CA LEU A 37 -4.16 5.57 3.62
C LEU A 37 -3.64 4.15 3.84
N THR A 38 -3.82 3.25 2.88
CA THR A 38 -3.29 1.88 2.93
C THR A 38 -1.76 1.85 2.85
N ALA A 39 -1.14 2.73 2.06
CA ALA A 39 0.32 2.83 2.04
C ALA A 39 0.89 3.35 3.36
N LYS A 40 0.23 4.34 3.97
CA LYS A 40 0.56 4.84 5.31
C LYS A 40 0.42 3.74 6.36
N ASP A 41 -0.71 3.04 6.36
CA ASP A 41 -0.98 1.89 7.24
C ASP A 41 0.09 0.80 7.12
N ALA A 42 0.51 0.48 5.89
CA ALA A 42 1.56 -0.51 5.63
C ALA A 42 2.94 -0.08 6.15
N VAL A 43 3.23 1.23 6.19
CA VAL A 43 4.44 1.77 6.81
C VAL A 43 4.34 1.73 8.34
N GLU A 44 3.20 2.14 8.90
CA GLU A 44 2.94 2.15 10.35
C GLU A 44 3.03 0.75 10.97
N HIS A 45 2.47 -0.26 10.29
CA HIS A 45 2.55 -1.67 10.68
C HIS A 45 3.86 -2.35 10.29
N GLN A 46 4.82 -1.61 9.74
CA GLN A 46 6.12 -2.11 9.31
C GLN A 46 6.02 -3.26 8.29
N TYR A 47 4.96 -3.32 7.49
CA TYR A 47 4.84 -4.29 6.40
C TYR A 47 5.78 -3.98 5.25
N ILE A 48 6.09 -2.70 5.05
CA ILE A 48 7.01 -2.24 4.01
C ILE A 48 8.07 -1.32 4.59
N SER A 49 9.24 -1.31 3.96
CA SER A 49 10.32 -0.36 4.26
C SER A 49 10.82 0.30 2.98
N GLY A 50 11.47 1.46 3.08
CA GLY A 50 11.96 2.22 1.92
C GLY A 50 10.90 3.02 1.16
N ALA A 51 9.68 3.11 1.70
CA ALA A 51 8.65 4.03 1.23
C ALA A 51 8.88 5.45 1.77
N VAL A 52 8.49 6.46 0.99
CA VAL A 52 8.43 7.86 1.43
C VAL A 52 6.99 8.33 1.33
N ILE A 53 6.44 8.78 2.46
CA ILE A 53 5.08 9.32 2.59
C ILE A 53 5.22 10.75 3.11
N ASP A 54 4.83 11.73 2.32
CA ASP A 54 4.90 13.14 2.68
C ASP A 54 3.53 13.81 2.54
N GLU A 55 2.90 14.05 3.69
CA GLU A 55 1.62 14.76 3.81
C GLU A 55 1.78 16.29 3.78
N THR A 56 3.01 16.79 3.84
CA THR A 56 3.32 18.24 3.89
C THR A 56 3.55 18.84 2.51
N PHE A 57 3.56 18.01 1.46
CA PHE A 57 3.88 18.45 0.09
C PHE A 57 2.94 19.55 -0.43
N SER A 58 1.64 19.54 -0.10
CA SER A 58 0.73 20.65 -0.35
C SER A 58 -0.50 20.62 0.58
N SER A 59 -1.35 21.67 0.54
CA SER A 59 -2.60 21.70 1.31
C SER A 59 -3.68 20.73 0.79
N THR A 60 -3.47 20.10 -0.37
CA THR A 60 -4.48 19.25 -1.04
C THR A 60 -3.97 17.91 -1.55
N LEU A 61 -2.66 17.74 -1.70
CA LEU A 61 -2.03 16.54 -2.24
C LEU A 61 -0.83 16.14 -1.39
N ALA A 62 -0.70 14.84 -1.17
CA ALA A 62 0.46 14.24 -0.54
C ALA A 62 1.37 13.58 -1.59
N GLU A 63 2.67 13.55 -1.32
CA GLU A 63 3.61 12.75 -2.10
C GLU A 63 3.69 11.33 -1.52
N MET A 64 3.59 10.35 -2.41
CA MET A 64 3.81 8.94 -2.09
C MET A 64 4.84 8.37 -3.06
N ASN A 65 5.96 7.88 -2.53
CA ASN A 65 7.01 7.22 -3.29
C ASN A 65 7.26 5.81 -2.77
N LEU A 66 6.86 4.83 -3.58
CA LEU A 66 7.00 3.39 -3.29
C LEU A 66 8.05 2.73 -4.20
N LYS A 67 8.82 3.50 -4.97
CA LYS A 67 9.81 2.97 -5.93
C LYS A 67 10.84 2.05 -5.28
N ASN A 68 11.31 2.44 -4.09
CA ASN A 68 12.29 1.71 -3.32
C ASN A 68 11.66 0.87 -2.20
N ALA A 69 10.32 0.77 -2.19
CA ALA A 69 9.62 0.01 -1.17
C ALA A 69 9.90 -1.49 -1.33
N VAL A 70 10.14 -2.17 -0.23
CA VAL A 70 10.31 -3.62 -0.16
C VAL A 70 9.46 -4.21 0.96
N LEU A 71 9.01 -5.45 0.79
CA LEU A 71 8.33 -6.17 1.87
C LEU A 71 9.31 -6.51 2.98
N THR A 72 8.94 -6.18 4.22
CA THR A 72 9.58 -6.74 5.41
C THR A 72 9.16 -8.19 5.61
N GLU A 73 9.69 -8.85 6.65
CA GLU A 73 9.20 -10.16 7.04
C GLU A 73 7.72 -10.12 7.46
N HIS A 74 7.34 -9.13 8.27
CA HIS A 74 5.94 -8.90 8.65
C HIS A 74 5.04 -8.69 7.43
N GLY A 75 5.50 -7.92 6.44
CA GLY A 75 4.72 -7.70 5.21
C GLY A 75 4.55 -8.95 4.36
N ARG A 76 5.56 -9.83 4.31
CA ARG A 76 5.44 -11.12 3.62
C ARG A 76 4.43 -12.03 4.31
N ASN A 77 4.46 -12.11 5.64
CA ASN A 77 3.51 -12.91 6.41
C ASN A 77 2.09 -12.37 6.25
N LYS A 78 1.91 -11.05 6.36
CA LYS A 78 0.62 -10.41 6.15
C LYS A 78 0.07 -10.63 4.73
N LEU A 79 0.93 -10.54 3.71
CA LEU A 79 0.52 -10.82 2.34
C LEU A 79 0.06 -12.29 2.18
N ALA A 80 0.76 -13.25 2.81
CA ALA A 80 0.34 -14.65 2.78
C ALA A 80 -1.04 -14.85 3.45
N GLU A 81 -1.27 -14.25 4.62
CA GLU A 81 -2.57 -14.28 5.30
C GLU A 81 -3.70 -13.73 4.41
N LEU A 82 -3.46 -12.58 3.77
CA LEU A 82 -4.45 -11.94 2.89
C LEU A 82 -4.75 -12.79 1.64
N LEU A 83 -3.77 -13.49 1.10
CA LEU A 83 -3.96 -14.42 -0.02
C LEU A 83 -4.75 -15.66 0.40
N ASP A 84 -4.46 -16.20 1.59
CA ASP A 84 -5.18 -17.34 2.14
C ASP A 84 -6.64 -17.01 2.48
N HIS A 85 -6.92 -15.77 2.90
CA HIS A 85 -8.26 -15.30 3.17
C HIS A 85 -9.06 -15.09 1.87
N ALA A 86 -8.45 -14.51 0.83
CA ALA A 86 -9.08 -14.32 -0.48
C ALA A 86 -9.45 -15.64 -1.19
N THR A 87 -8.81 -16.76 -0.83
CA THR A 87 -9.14 -18.09 -1.38
C THR A 87 -10.23 -18.82 -0.59
N LYS A 88 -10.66 -18.27 0.56
CA LYS A 88 -11.67 -18.85 1.46
C LYS A 88 -13.01 -18.13 1.45
N GLU A 89 -13.14 -17.03 0.70
CA GLU A 89 -14.45 -16.42 0.43
C GLU A 89 -15.22 -17.27 -0.61
N PRO A 90 -16.40 -17.82 -0.26
CA PRO A 90 -17.20 -18.68 -1.15
C PRO A 90 -17.92 -17.93 -2.28
#